data_AF-A0A2N5H986-F1
#
_entry.id   AF-A0A2N5H986-F1
#
_cell.length_a   1.000
_cell.length_b   1.000
_cell.length_c   1.000
_cell.angle_alpha   90.00
_cell.angle_beta   90.00
_cell.angle_gamma   90.00
#
_symmetry.space_group_name_H-M   'P 1'
#
loop_
_entity.id
_entity.type
_entity.pdbx_description
1 polymer ?
#
loop_
_entity_poly.entity_id
_entity_poly.type
_entity_poly.pdbx_seq_one_letter_code
_entity_poly.pdbx_strand_id
1 'polypeptide(L)'
;MAGLFLHASSFRKVISVIAGIVGIGFFGRMFILMAVLLVKKPVLVGYDDNQLIVKGQSIPRKNITKLEQVASAPVGMLGIKTPAFVLNCGREEKITIPTYHVLSGEEEAKIRKTLNKYINER
;
A
#
# COMPACT_ATOMS: atom_id res chain seq x y z
N MET A 1 20.39 30.20 11.52
CA MET A 1 20.11 28.89 12.17
C MET A 1 21.37 28.08 12.53
N ALA A 2 22.57 28.41 12.05
CA ALA A 2 23.81 27.68 12.39
C ALA A 2 24.34 27.92 13.83
N GLY A 3 23.97 29.03 14.47
CA GLY A 3 24.45 29.39 15.82
C GLY A 3 23.89 28.53 16.96
N LEU A 4 22.71 27.92 16.78
CA LEU A 4 22.10 27.03 17.79
C LEU A 4 22.79 25.66 17.87
N PHE A 5 23.45 25.22 16.80
CA PHE A 5 24.22 23.97 16.80
C PHE A 5 25.54 24.12 17.55
N LEU A 6 26.18 25.30 17.52
CA LEU A 6 27.47 25.51 18.16
C LEU A 6 27.40 25.45 19.69
N HIS A 7 26.28 25.85 20.29
CA HIS A 7 26.07 25.97 21.75
C HIS A 7 25.41 24.73 22.40
N ALA A 8 25.20 23.65 21.65
CA ALA A 8 24.68 22.40 22.19
C ALA A 8 25.84 21.51 22.65
N SER A 9 25.72 20.86 23.82
CA SER A 9 26.75 19.93 24.31
C SER A 9 27.04 18.88 23.25
N SER A 10 28.31 18.45 23.13
CA SER A 10 28.75 17.50 22.10
C SER A 10 27.88 16.24 22.03
N PHE A 11 27.29 15.84 23.16
CA PHE A 11 26.30 14.77 23.27
C PHE A 11 25.03 15.00 22.43
N ARG A 12 24.46 16.22 22.47
CA ARG A 12 23.26 16.57 21.67
C ARG A 12 23.55 16.58 20.16
N LYS A 13 24.77 16.93 19.76
CA LYS A 13 25.21 16.88 18.35
C LYS A 13 25.29 15.43 17.85
N VAL A 14 25.84 14.53 18.65
CA VAL A 14 25.92 13.09 18.30
C VAL A 14 24.52 12.47 18.21
N ILE A 15 23.65 12.78 19.17
CA ILE A 15 22.25 12.32 19.15
C ILE A 15 21.51 12.83 17.91
N SER A 16 21.69 14.09 17.52
CA SER A 16 21.01 14.62 16.34
C SER A 16 21.49 14.00 15.03
N VAL A 17 22.77 13.68 14.90
CA VAL A 17 23.30 12.95 13.72
C VAL A 17 22.75 11.52 13.68
N ILE A 18 22.75 10.81 14.81
CA ILE A 18 22.21 9.43 14.87
C ILE A 18 20.70 9.45 14.61
N ALA A 19 19.96 10.37 15.22
CA ALA A 19 18.53 10.54 14.97
C ALA A 19 18.24 10.90 13.50
N GLY A 20 19.10 11.67 12.85
CA GLY A 20 19.02 11.95 11.41
C GLY A 20 19.21 10.70 10.55
N ILE A 21 20.24 9.90 10.82
CA ILE A 21 20.52 8.66 10.09
C ILE A 21 19.39 7.64 10.27
N VAL A 22 18.95 7.44 11.52
CA VAL A 22 17.82 6.55 11.85
C VAL A 22 16.52 7.07 11.22
N GLY A 23 16.29 8.38 11.28
CA GLY A 23 15.14 9.03 10.66
C GLY A 23 15.08 8.80 9.15
N ILE A 24 16.21 8.94 8.45
CA ILE A 24 16.28 8.63 7.01
C ILE A 24 16.06 7.14 6.75
N GLY A 25 16.63 6.25 7.56
CA GLY A 25 16.42 4.81 7.43
C GLY A 25 14.96 4.39 7.59
N PHE A 26 14.25 5.01 8.53
CA PHE A 26 12.86 4.67 8.87
C PHE A 26 11.84 5.39 7.98
N PHE A 27 11.97 6.71 7.83
CA PHE A 27 11.03 7.54 7.06
C PHE A 27 11.39 7.67 5.58
N GLY A 28 12.66 7.49 5.21
CA GLY A 28 13.09 7.63 3.81
C GLY A 28 12.39 6.65 2.88
N ARG A 29 12.11 5.42 3.34
CA ARG A 29 11.36 4.43 2.55
C ARG A 29 9.91 4.88 2.30
N MET A 30 9.25 5.45 3.29
CA MET A 30 7.90 6.01 3.17
C MET A 30 7.90 7.26 2.27
N PHE A 31 8.91 8.11 2.37
CA PHE A 31 9.07 9.29 1.52
C PHE A 31 9.25 8.90 0.04
N ILE A 32 10.10 7.90 -0.24
CA ILE A 32 10.27 7.36 -1.59
C ILE A 32 8.97 6.77 -2.12
N LEU A 33 8.25 5.98 -1.31
CA LEU A 33 6.94 5.45 -1.68
C LEU A 33 5.99 6.60 -2.04
N MET A 34 5.85 7.60 -1.17
CA MET A 34 4.98 8.76 -1.40
C MET A 34 5.34 9.51 -2.68
N ALA A 35 6.63 9.74 -2.95
CA ALA A 35 7.10 10.36 -4.19
C ALA A 35 6.73 9.53 -5.43
N VAL A 36 6.83 8.20 -5.36
CA VAL A 36 6.42 7.30 -6.45
C VAL A 36 4.90 7.36 -6.70
N LEU A 37 4.08 7.45 -5.63
CA LEU A 37 2.62 7.57 -5.75
C LEU A 37 2.17 8.88 -6.39
N LEU A 38 2.92 9.97 -6.20
CA LEU A 38 2.61 11.26 -6.84
C LEU A 38 2.81 11.22 -8.35
N VAL A 39 3.77 10.44 -8.84
CA VAL A 39 4.11 10.36 -10.27
C VAL A 39 3.28 9.32 -11.00
N LYS A 40 2.90 8.22 -10.33
CA LYS A 40 2.08 7.16 -10.91
C LYS A 40 0.71 7.13 -10.24
N LYS A 41 -0.36 7.35 -11.02
CA LYS A 41 -1.75 7.03 -10.65
C LYS A 41 -2.15 5.68 -11.25
N PRO A 42 -1.69 4.54 -10.71
CA PRO A 42 -2.13 3.26 -11.24
C PRO A 42 -3.59 3.04 -10.90
N VAL A 43 -4.37 2.59 -11.88
CA VAL A 43 -5.70 2.06 -11.65
C VAL A 43 -5.54 0.81 -10.78
N LEU A 44 -5.99 0.90 -9.52
CA LEU A 44 -5.91 -0.17 -8.51
C LEU A 44 -6.66 -1.42 -8.97
N VAL A 45 -7.89 -1.22 -9.45
CA VAL A 45 -8.81 -2.26 -9.90
C VAL A 45 -9.69 -1.67 -11.00
N GLY A 46 -9.74 -2.34 -12.14
CA GLY A 46 -10.79 -2.16 -13.16
C GLY A 46 -11.73 -3.36 -13.14
N TYR A 47 -13.00 -3.17 -13.46
CA TYR A 47 -13.95 -4.28 -13.59
C TYR A 47 -14.85 -4.06 -14.80
N ASP A 48 -15.31 -5.16 -15.36
CA ASP A 48 -16.32 -5.29 -16.41
C ASP A 48 -17.30 -6.38 -15.96
N ASP A 49 -18.41 -6.60 -16.66
CA ASP A 49 -19.49 -7.50 -16.19
C ASP A 49 -19.02 -8.95 -15.93
N ASN A 50 -17.96 -9.38 -16.64
CA ASN A 50 -17.45 -10.75 -16.64
C ASN A 50 -16.04 -10.92 -16.06
N GLN A 51 -15.27 -9.83 -15.89
CA GLN A 51 -13.85 -9.91 -15.55
C GLN A 51 -13.39 -8.76 -14.65
N LEU A 52 -12.47 -9.08 -13.75
CA LEU A 52 -11.80 -8.13 -12.89
C LEU A 52 -10.36 -7.94 -13.38
N ILE A 53 -9.95 -6.71 -13.63
CA ILE A 53 -8.61 -6.35 -14.07
C ILE A 53 -7.84 -5.78 -12.87
N VAL A 54 -6.80 -6.49 -12.44
CA VAL A 54 -5.94 -6.09 -11.33
C VAL A 54 -4.49 -6.10 -11.80
N LYS A 55 -3.80 -4.95 -11.74
CA LYS A 55 -2.38 -4.82 -12.15
C LYS A 55 -2.09 -5.40 -13.55
N GLY A 56 -3.04 -5.30 -14.49
CA GLY A 56 -2.93 -5.83 -15.84
C GLY A 56 -3.25 -7.32 -16.01
N GLN A 57 -3.59 -8.03 -14.92
CA GLN A 57 -4.11 -9.39 -15.00
C GLN A 57 -5.64 -9.36 -15.07
N SER A 58 -6.22 -10.04 -16.07
CA SER A 58 -7.67 -10.25 -16.16
C SER A 58 -8.06 -11.54 -15.46
N ILE A 59 -9.02 -11.44 -14.55
CA ILE A 59 -9.50 -12.51 -13.69
C ILE A 59 -10.99 -12.72 -13.97
N PRO A 60 -11.41 -13.89 -14.49
CA PRO A 60 -12.81 -14.16 -14.70
C PRO A 60 -13.58 -14.08 -13.38
N ARG A 61 -14.70 -13.35 -13.36
CA ARG A 61 -15.54 -13.15 -12.17
C ARG A 61 -15.93 -14.48 -11.52
N LYS A 62 -16.22 -15.49 -12.35
CA LYS A 62 -16.57 -16.86 -11.94
C LYS A 62 -15.50 -17.55 -11.07
N ASN A 63 -14.23 -17.19 -11.26
CA ASN A 63 -13.13 -17.77 -10.52
C ASN A 63 -12.95 -17.13 -9.14
N ILE A 64 -13.51 -15.95 -8.88
CA ILE A 64 -13.34 -15.23 -7.62
C ILE A 64 -14.31 -15.78 -6.57
N THR A 65 -13.80 -16.50 -5.58
CA THR A 65 -14.62 -17.16 -4.56
C THR A 65 -14.89 -16.23 -3.37
N LYS A 66 -13.87 -15.49 -2.92
CA LYS A 66 -13.96 -14.70 -1.69
C LYS A 66 -13.00 -13.51 -1.71
N LEU A 67 -13.42 -12.43 -1.07
CA LEU A 67 -12.57 -11.28 -0.72
C LEU A 67 -12.13 -11.39 0.76
N GLU A 68 -10.83 -11.31 1.00
CA GLU A 68 -10.25 -11.23 2.35
C GLU A 68 -9.46 -9.93 2.49
N GLN A 69 -9.34 -9.44 3.73
CA GLN A 69 -8.53 -8.27 4.05
C GLN A 69 -7.38 -8.74 4.92
N VAL A 70 -6.16 -8.39 4.52
CA VAL A 70 -4.93 -8.73 5.24
C VAL A 70 -4.30 -7.44 5.72
N ALA A 71 -3.96 -7.37 7.01
CA ALA A 71 -3.37 -6.17 7.61
C ALA A 71 -1.95 -5.87 7.10
N SER A 72 -1.28 -6.88 6.54
CA SER A 72 0.13 -6.79 6.18
C SER A 72 0.45 -7.63 4.95
N ALA A 73 0.61 -6.97 3.80
CA ALA A 73 1.09 -7.56 2.56
C ALA A 73 2.29 -6.77 2.03
N PRO A 74 3.33 -7.46 1.51
CA PRO A 74 4.51 -6.79 0.97
C PRO A 74 4.18 -6.03 -0.33
N VAL A 75 4.71 -4.80 -0.43
CA VAL A 75 4.55 -3.92 -1.58
C VAL A 75 5.89 -3.67 -2.25
N GLY A 76 6.04 -4.18 -3.49
CA GLY A 76 7.22 -3.95 -4.32
C GLY A 76 8.53 -4.41 -3.68
N MET A 77 9.65 -3.87 -4.16
CA MET A 77 11.00 -4.22 -3.69
C MET A 77 11.40 -3.56 -2.36
N LEU A 78 10.68 -2.55 -1.89
CA LEU A 78 11.08 -1.76 -0.71
C LEU A 78 10.76 -2.46 0.62
N GLY A 79 10.14 -3.64 0.58
CA GLY A 79 9.78 -4.42 1.77
C GLY A 79 8.76 -3.73 2.67
N ILE A 80 8.09 -2.68 2.16
CA ILE A 80 7.04 -1.96 2.89
C ILE A 80 5.83 -2.90 2.96
N LYS A 81 5.32 -3.11 4.17
CA LYS A 81 4.10 -3.86 4.37
C LYS A 81 2.94 -2.90 4.50
N THR A 82 1.90 -3.08 3.69
CA THR A 82 0.67 -2.29 3.78
C THR A 82 -0.52 -3.22 3.90
N PRO A 83 -1.68 -2.72 4.36
CA PRO A 83 -2.91 -3.46 4.23
C PRO A 83 -3.16 -3.81 2.75
N ALA A 84 -3.91 -4.88 2.53
CA ALA A 84 -4.25 -5.36 1.20
C ALA A 84 -5.58 -6.12 1.18
N PHE A 85 -6.25 -6.05 0.05
CA PHE A 85 -7.33 -6.98 -0.29
C PHE A 85 -6.73 -8.20 -0.97
N VAL A 86 -7.17 -9.39 -0.57
CA VAL A 86 -6.78 -10.66 -1.19
C VAL A 86 -8.01 -11.26 -1.82
N LEU A 87 -7.95 -11.43 -3.14
CA LEU A 87 -8.94 -12.19 -3.89
C LEU A 87 -8.52 -13.64 -3.89
N ASN A 88 -9.32 -14.49 -3.24
CA ASN A 88 -9.18 -15.93 -3.34
C ASN A 88 -9.88 -16.40 -4.61
N CYS A 89 -9.07 -16.79 -5.60
CA CYS A 89 -9.54 -17.39 -6.82
C CYS A 89 -9.55 -18.93 -6.67
N GLY A 90 -10.43 -19.62 -7.38
CA GLY A 90 -10.46 -21.09 -7.40
C GLY A 90 -9.09 -21.68 -7.78
N ARG A 91 -8.76 -22.88 -7.25
CA ARG A 91 -7.43 -23.54 -7.37
C ARG A 91 -6.26 -22.81 -6.70
N GLU A 92 -6.47 -22.29 -5.49
CA GLU A 92 -5.41 -21.75 -4.60
C GLU A 92 -4.70 -20.48 -5.09
N GLU A 93 -5.13 -19.87 -6.21
CA GLU A 93 -4.58 -18.61 -6.67
C GLU A 93 -5.07 -17.45 -5.79
N LYS A 94 -4.11 -16.74 -5.17
CA LYS A 94 -4.38 -15.56 -4.35
C LYS A 94 -3.86 -14.32 -5.05
N ILE A 95 -4.76 -13.39 -5.33
CA ILE A 95 -4.39 -12.13 -5.97
C ILE A 95 -4.44 -11.02 -4.94
N THR A 96 -3.26 -10.48 -4.62
CA THR A 96 -3.10 -9.43 -3.63
C THR A 96 -3.18 -8.05 -4.29
N ILE A 97 -4.14 -7.26 -3.83
CA ILE A 97 -4.39 -5.86 -4.17
C ILE A 97 -3.96 -5.00 -2.99
N PRO A 98 -2.73 -4.47 -2.98
CA PRO A 98 -2.28 -3.64 -1.89
C PRO A 98 -3.02 -2.31 -1.86
N THR A 99 -3.37 -1.83 -0.68
CA THR A 99 -4.13 -0.59 -0.48
C THR A 99 -3.26 0.64 -0.24
N TYR A 100 -1.96 0.60 -0.56
CA TYR A 100 -1.04 1.73 -0.34
C TYR A 100 -1.37 2.99 -1.14
N HIS A 101 -2.28 2.91 -2.11
CA HIS A 101 -2.85 4.05 -2.86
C HIS A 101 -4.10 4.64 -2.20
N VAL A 102 -4.68 3.94 -1.23
CA VAL A 102 -5.90 4.36 -0.54
C VAL A 102 -5.52 5.35 0.55
N LEU A 103 -6.03 6.58 0.43
CA LEU A 103 -5.60 7.69 1.29
C LEU A 103 -6.47 7.83 2.55
N SER A 104 -7.68 7.24 2.57
CA SER A 104 -8.60 7.31 3.70
C SER A 104 -9.30 5.99 3.97
N GLY A 105 -9.71 5.78 5.24
CA GLY A 105 -10.52 4.61 5.61
C GLY A 105 -11.90 4.59 4.94
N GLU A 106 -12.46 5.75 4.60
CA GLU A 106 -13.71 5.83 3.83
C GLU A 106 -13.55 5.30 2.41
N GLU A 107 -12.45 5.66 1.75
CA GLU A 107 -12.11 5.17 0.42
C GLU A 107 -11.85 3.66 0.46
N GLU A 108 -11.15 3.18 1.50
CA GLU A 108 -10.94 1.74 1.73
C GLU A 108 -12.28 0.99 1.88
N ALA A 109 -13.17 1.51 2.72
CA ALA A 109 -14.48 0.93 2.95
C ALA A 109 -15.33 0.92 1.67
N LYS A 110 -15.27 2.00 0.87
CA LYS A 110 -15.97 2.10 -0.42
C LYS A 110 -15.46 1.06 -1.40
N ILE A 111 -14.14 0.94 -1.57
CA ILE A 111 -13.52 -0.07 -2.45
C ILE A 111 -13.92 -1.48 -2.01
N ARG A 112 -13.83 -1.77 -0.71
CA ARG A 112 -14.23 -3.06 -0.15
C ARG A 112 -15.70 -3.37 -0.41
N LYS A 113 -16.59 -2.41 -0.20
CA LYS A 113 -18.03 -2.56 -0.45
C LYS A 113 -18.31 -2.83 -1.93
N THR A 114 -17.65 -2.10 -2.84
CA THR A 114 -17.78 -2.29 -4.29
C THR A 114 -17.28 -3.68 -4.71
N LEU A 115 -16.12 -4.11 -4.23
CA LEU A 115 -15.57 -5.44 -4.53
C LEU A 115 -16.47 -6.57 -4.00
N ASN A 116 -16.96 -6.45 -2.76
CA ASN A 116 -17.88 -7.43 -2.19
C ASN A 116 -19.21 -7.48 -2.97
N LYS A 117 -19.76 -6.33 -3.36
CA LYS A 117 -20.97 -6.26 -4.18
C LYS A 117 -20.75 -6.97 -5.52
N TYR A 118 -19.66 -6.66 -6.20
CA TYR A 118 -19.28 -7.29 -7.46
C TYR A 118 -19.07 -8.81 -7.34
N ILE A 119 -18.55 -9.30 -6.22
CA ILE A 119 -18.34 -10.75 -6.02
C ILE A 119 -19.66 -11.48 -5.68
N ASN A 120 -20.53 -10.86 -4.87
CA ASN A 120 -21.72 -11.51 -4.31
C ASN A 120 -22.97 -11.40 -5.19
N GLU A 121 -23.13 -10.35 -5.99
CA GLU A 121 -24.30 -10.16 -6.87
C GLU A 121 -24.17 -10.95 -8.20
N ARG A 122 -23.79 -12.23 -8.10
CA ARG A 122 -23.68 -13.16 -9.24
C ARG A 122 -25.03 -13.57 -9.79
#